data_AF-A6HBA7-F1
#
_entry.id   AF-A6HBA7-F1
#
_cell.length_a   1.000
_cell.length_b   1.000
_cell.length_c   1.000
_cell.angle_alpha   90.00
_cell.angle_beta   90.00
_cell.angle_gamma   90.00
#
_symmetry.space_group_name_H-M   'P 1'
#
loop_
_entity.id
_entity.type
_entity.pdbx_description
1 polymer ?
#
loop_
_entity_poly.entity_id
_entity_poly.type
_entity_poly.pdbx_seq_one_letter_code
_entity_poly.pdbx_strand_id
1 'polypeptide(L)'
;MIILLLVFIVQFSVSCACLALNREQQGQLLEVGWNNTASARNDIQRNLNCCGFRNYNPNDTCPASCAKSNQKCSSCAPIIGEYAGEVLRFVGGIGLFFSFTEILGVWLTYRYRNQKDPRANPSAFL
;
A
#
# COMPACT_ATOMS: atom_id res chain seq x y z
N MET A 1 4.97 21.56 -12.51
CA MET A 1 3.65 21.06 -12.94
C MET A 1 3.72 19.65 -13.50
N ILE A 2 4.54 19.35 -14.52
CA ILE A 2 4.59 18.02 -15.14
C ILE A 2 4.91 16.91 -14.12
N ILE A 3 5.90 17.12 -13.24
CA ILE A 3 6.26 16.11 -12.21
C ILE A 3 5.08 15.83 -11.26
N LEU A 4 4.41 16.87 -10.74
CA LEU A 4 3.22 16.72 -9.88
C LEU A 4 2.06 16.02 -10.61
N LEU A 5 1.89 16.30 -11.91
CA LEU A 5 0.89 15.59 -12.70
C LEU A 5 1.20 14.09 -12.84
N LEU A 6 2.48 13.74 -13.04
CA LEU A 6 2.91 12.34 -13.14
C LEU A 6 2.75 11.61 -11.81
N VAL A 7 3.13 12.25 -10.70
CA VAL A 7 2.94 11.70 -9.35
C VAL A 7 1.45 11.49 -9.07
N PHE A 8 0.60 12.46 -9.40
CA PHE A 8 -0.85 12.32 -9.31
C PHE A 8 -1.38 11.10 -10.06
N ILE A 9 -0.97 10.89 -11.32
CA ILE A 9 -1.44 9.75 -12.14
C ILE A 9 -1.05 8.41 -11.49
N VAL A 10 0.20 8.29 -11.05
CA VAL A 10 0.71 7.07 -10.41
C VAL A 10 -0.01 6.84 -9.08
N GLN A 11 -0.10 7.86 -8.22
CA GLN A 11 -0.71 7.72 -6.91
C GLN A 11 -2.21 7.42 -7.01
N PHE A 12 -2.93 8.12 -7.89
CA PHE A 12 -4.35 7.87 -8.11
C PHE A 12 -4.60 6.44 -8.61
N SER A 13 -3.83 5.98 -9.60
CA SER A 13 -3.97 4.62 -10.14
C SER A 13 -3.69 3.54 -9.10
N VAL A 14 -2.59 3.66 -8.34
CA VAL A 14 -2.25 2.70 -7.27
C VAL A 14 -3.30 2.73 -6.16
N SER A 15 -3.78 3.91 -5.76
CA SER A 15 -4.82 4.04 -4.73
C SER A 15 -6.12 3.35 -5.15
N CYS A 16 -6.57 3.58 -6.38
CA CYS A 16 -7.73 2.91 -6.95
C CYS A 16 -7.53 1.39 -7.03
N ALA A 17 -6.35 0.93 -7.43
CA ALA A 17 -6.02 -0.50 -7.46
C ALA A 17 -6.12 -1.13 -6.07
N CYS A 18 -5.56 -0.49 -5.03
CA CYS A 18 -5.62 -0.97 -3.65
C CYS A 18 -7.05 -1.04 -3.09
N LEU A 19 -7.95 -0.15 -3.53
CA LEU A 19 -9.36 -0.13 -3.12
C LEU A 19 -10.24 -1.12 -3.89
N ALA A 20 -9.92 -1.39 -5.17
CA ALA A 20 -10.68 -2.26 -6.05
C ALA A 20 -10.29 -3.74 -5.93
N LEU A 21 -9.20 -4.05 -5.23
CA LEU A 21 -8.63 -5.39 -5.15
C LEU A 21 -9.56 -6.35 -4.38
N ASN A 22 -9.93 -7.47 -5.01
CA ASN A 22 -10.80 -8.48 -4.41
C ASN A 22 -9.99 -9.52 -3.61
N ARG A 23 -10.66 -10.24 -2.69
CA ARG A 23 -10.03 -11.25 -1.82
C ARG A 23 -9.27 -12.34 -2.57
N GLU A 24 -9.77 -12.77 -3.73
CA GLU A 24 -9.12 -13.80 -4.55
C GLU A 24 -7.78 -13.31 -5.13
N GLN A 25 -7.78 -12.11 -5.73
CA GLN A 25 -6.58 -11.47 -6.26
C GLN A 25 -5.57 -11.21 -5.13
N GLN A 26 -6.06 -10.80 -3.97
CA GLN A 26 -5.24 -10.59 -2.78
C GLN A 26 -4.58 -11.90 -2.33
N GLY A 27 -5.35 -12.99 -2.29
CA GLY A 27 -4.86 -14.31 -1.91
C GLY A 27 -3.75 -14.79 -2.84
N GLN A 28 -3.90 -14.61 -4.15
CA GLN A 28 -2.86 -14.98 -5.12
C GLN A 28 -1.57 -14.16 -4.94
N LEU A 29 -1.68 -12.85 -4.75
CA LEU A 29 -0.53 -11.98 -4.50
C LEU A 29 0.22 -12.38 -3.22
N LEU A 30 -0.53 -12.66 -2.15
CA LEU A 30 0.03 -13.13 -0.89
C LEU A 30 0.68 -14.51 -1.02
N GLU A 31 0.11 -15.41 -1.82
CA GLU A 31 0.66 -16.75 -2.06
C GLU A 31 1.98 -16.70 -2.83
N VAL A 32 2.05 -15.86 -3.86
CA VAL A 32 3.28 -15.62 -4.62
C VAL A 32 4.33 -14.93 -3.74
N GLY A 33 3.94 -13.90 -2.98
CA GLY A 33 4.82 -13.20 -2.05
C GLY A 33 5.36 -14.11 -0.96
N TRP A 34 4.50 -14.99 -0.42
CA TRP A 34 4.87 -16.03 0.53
C TRP A 34 5.91 -16.95 -0.09
N ASN A 35 5.69 -17.48 -1.30
CA ASN A 35 6.62 -18.44 -1.90
C ASN A 35 8.00 -17.87 -2.20
N ASN A 36 8.09 -16.59 -2.55
CA ASN A 36 9.34 -15.95 -2.91
C ASN A 36 10.15 -15.42 -1.72
N THR A 37 9.56 -15.29 -0.52
CA THR A 37 10.21 -14.53 0.57
C THR A 37 10.33 -15.35 1.85
N ALA A 38 11.48 -16.02 2.04
CA ALA A 38 11.74 -16.85 3.23
C ALA A 38 11.95 -16.05 4.54
N SER A 39 12.55 -14.86 4.48
CA SER A 39 12.76 -14.02 5.66
C SER A 39 11.43 -13.48 6.22
N ALA A 40 10.61 -12.89 5.36
CA ALA A 40 9.28 -12.37 5.74
C ALA A 40 8.38 -13.48 6.29
N ARG A 41 8.46 -14.71 5.76
CA ARG A 41 7.75 -15.88 6.31
C ARG A 41 8.06 -16.09 7.79
N ASN A 42 9.34 -16.10 8.16
CA ASN A 42 9.76 -16.34 9.55
C ASN A 42 9.30 -15.23 10.49
N ASP A 43 9.38 -13.98 10.06
CA ASP A 43 8.95 -12.83 10.86
C ASP A 43 7.43 -12.81 11.05
N ILE A 44 6.66 -13.11 10.01
CA ILE A 44 5.21 -13.27 10.09
C ILE A 44 4.86 -14.39 11.06
N GLN A 45 5.48 -15.56 10.92
CA GLN A 45 5.18 -16.71 11.79
C GLN A 45 5.48 -16.41 13.26
N ARG A 46 6.58 -15.70 13.55
CA ARG A 46 6.92 -15.26 14.91
C ARG A 46 5.94 -14.23 15.46
N ASN A 47 5.60 -13.20 14.69
CA ASN A 47 4.79 -12.08 15.16
C ASN A 47 3.29 -12.42 15.26
N LEU A 48 2.77 -13.19 14.30
CA LEU A 48 1.35 -13.56 14.22
C LEU A 48 1.05 -14.92 14.86
N ASN A 49 2.05 -15.61 15.41
CA ASN A 49 1.91 -16.93 16.05
C ASN A 49 1.11 -17.93 15.19
N CYS A 50 1.41 -17.99 13.89
CA CYS A 50 0.78 -18.89 12.92
C CYS A 50 1.85 -19.69 12.18
N CYS A 51 1.49 -20.81 11.55
CA CYS A 51 2.41 -21.66 10.79
C CYS A 51 1.86 -22.03 9.42
N GLY A 52 2.73 -22.02 8.40
CA GLY A 52 2.37 -22.25 6.99
C GLY A 52 1.39 -21.23 6.41
N PHE A 53 1.21 -21.25 5.09
CA PHE A 53 0.28 -20.34 4.42
C PHE A 53 -1.15 -20.87 4.49
N ARG A 54 -1.50 -21.86 3.66
CA ARG A 54 -2.82 -22.54 3.69
C ARG A 54 -2.83 -23.75 4.63
N ASN A 55 -1.78 -24.55 4.57
CA ASN A 55 -1.58 -25.75 5.38
C ASN A 55 -0.16 -25.76 5.95
N TYR A 56 0.03 -26.46 7.05
CA TYR A 56 1.30 -26.66 7.71
C TYR A 56 1.38 -28.09 8.25
N ASN A 57 2.50 -28.76 8.02
CA ASN A 57 2.77 -30.05 8.61
C ASN A 57 3.45 -29.84 9.98
N PRO A 58 2.98 -30.45 11.08
CA PRO A 58 3.65 -30.34 12.39
C PRO A 58 5.14 -30.75 12.39
N ASN A 59 5.58 -31.52 11.40
CA ASN A 59 6.99 -31.91 11.24
C ASN A 59 7.88 -30.82 10.61
N ASP A 60 7.28 -29.79 9.98
CA ASP A 60 8.06 -28.68 9.43
C ASP A 60 8.56 -27.78 10.56
N THR A 61 9.74 -27.17 10.40
CA THR A 61 10.25 -26.20 11.38
C THR A 61 9.50 -24.87 11.26
N CYS A 62 8.68 -24.54 12.26
CA CYS A 62 8.02 -23.24 12.38
C CYS A 62 8.62 -22.43 13.55
N PRO A 63 9.02 -21.16 13.34
CA PRO A 63 9.64 -20.33 14.39
C PRO A 63 8.62 -19.72 15.37
N ALA A 64 7.32 -19.91 15.15
CA ALA A 64 6.24 -19.39 15.99
C ALA A 64 6.23 -20.02 17.40
N SER A 65 5.72 -19.29 18.39
CA SER A 65 5.62 -19.79 19.76
C SER A 65 4.63 -20.95 19.90
N CYS A 66 3.57 -20.96 19.08
CA CYS A 66 2.57 -22.03 19.03
C CYS A 66 3.18 -23.41 18.70
N ALA A 67 4.19 -23.44 17.82
CA ALA A 67 4.85 -24.68 17.40
C ALA A 67 5.69 -25.29 18.53
N LYS A 68 6.21 -24.45 19.44
CA LYS A 68 6.98 -24.89 20.61
C LYS A 68 6.10 -25.49 21.71
N SER A 69 4.81 -25.16 21.73
CA SER A 69 3.87 -25.55 22.79
C SER A 69 3.14 -26.88 22.52
N ASN A 70 3.47 -27.62 21.46
CA ASN A 70 2.73 -28.82 21.00
C ASN A 70 1.21 -28.59 20.79
N GLN A 71 0.81 -27.33 20.63
CA GLN A 71 -0.58 -26.95 20.40
C GLN A 71 -0.82 -26.77 18.90
N LYS A 72 -2.03 -27.13 18.44
CA LYS A 72 -2.41 -27.04 17.03
C LYS A 72 -2.38 -25.58 16.58
N CYS A 73 -1.35 -25.22 15.82
CA CYS A 73 -1.18 -23.85 15.33
C CYS A 73 -2.09 -23.56 14.13
N SER A 74 -2.56 -22.32 14.00
CA SER A 74 -3.42 -21.89 12.89
C SER A 74 -2.60 -21.56 11.64
N SER A 75 -3.26 -21.63 10.48
CA SER A 75 -2.70 -21.22 9.19
C SER A 75 -2.58 -19.69 9.08
N CYS A 76 -1.49 -19.19 8.48
CA CYS A 76 -1.28 -17.74 8.35
C CYS A 76 -2.14 -17.07 7.26
N ALA A 77 -2.60 -17.79 6.23
CA ALA A 77 -3.34 -17.20 5.10
C ALA A 77 -4.58 -16.38 5.50
N PRO A 78 -5.53 -16.88 6.33
CA PRO A 78 -6.71 -16.08 6.72
C PRO A 78 -6.32 -14.84 7.52
N ILE A 79 -5.32 -14.94 8.40
CA ILE A 79 -4.85 -13.85 9.25
C ILE A 79 -4.22 -12.75 8.39
N ILE A 80 -3.23 -13.09 7.55
CA ILE A 80 -2.57 -12.14 6.66
C ILE A 80 -3.57 -11.55 5.66
N GLY A 81 -4.49 -12.36 5.15
CA GLY A 81 -5.52 -11.92 4.22
C GLY A 81 -6.43 -10.83 4.80
N GLU A 82 -6.87 -10.97 6.05
CA GLU A 82 -7.70 -9.95 6.70
C GLU A 82 -6.92 -8.65 6.90
N TYR A 83 -5.73 -8.73 7.51
CA TYR A 83 -4.87 -7.56 7.76
C TYR A 83 -4.47 -6.84 6.47
N ALA A 84 -4.02 -7.57 5.45
CA ALA A 84 -3.61 -6.97 4.19
C ALA A 84 -4.80 -6.32 3.48
N GLY A 85 -6.01 -6.87 3.60
CA GLY A 85 -7.20 -6.29 2.99
C GLY A 85 -7.59 -4.97 3.65
N GLU A 86 -7.58 -4.93 4.98
CA GLU A 86 -7.84 -3.70 5.75
C GLU A 86 -6.80 -2.62 5.44
N VAL A 87 -5.51 -2.97 5.48
CA VAL A 87 -4.42 -2.05 5.21
C VAL A 87 -4.46 -1.52 3.77
N LEU A 88 -4.73 -2.36 2.77
CA LEU A 88 -4.85 -1.92 1.37
C LEU A 88 -5.98 -0.90 1.19
N ARG A 89 -7.14 -1.12 1.82
CA ARG A 89 -8.27 -0.18 1.75
C ARG A 89 -7.97 1.12 2.49
N PHE A 90 -7.33 1.05 3.65
CA PHE A 90 -6.91 2.22 4.41
C PHE A 90 -5.88 3.07 3.65
N VAL A 91 -4.80 2.44 3.16
CA VAL A 91 -3.76 3.11 2.39
C VAL A 91 -4.29 3.64 1.06
N GLY A 92 -5.16 2.88 0.37
CA GLY A 92 -5.83 3.35 -0.85
C GLY A 92 -6.70 4.58 -0.58
N GLY A 93 -7.42 4.62 0.54
CA GLY A 93 -8.20 5.79 0.95
C GLY A 93 -7.33 7.02 1.20
N ILE A 94 -6.22 6.87 1.94
CA ILE A 94 -5.26 7.95 2.20
C ILE A 94 -4.61 8.44 0.90
N GLY A 95 -4.21 7.52 0.03
CA GLY A 95 -3.61 7.85 -1.26
C GLY A 95 -4.57 8.61 -2.17
N LEU A 96 -5.86 8.26 -2.17
CA LEU A 96 -6.89 9.04 -2.87
C LEU A 96 -7.03 10.45 -2.29
N PHE A 97 -7.08 10.59 -0.96
CA PHE A 97 -7.17 11.90 -0.32
C PHE A 97 -6.02 12.82 -0.73
N PHE A 98 -4.78 12.33 -0.67
CA PHE A 98 -3.62 13.09 -1.11
C PHE A 98 -3.68 13.42 -2.61
N SER A 99 -4.16 12.50 -3.45
CA SER A 99 -4.32 12.73 -4.89
C SER A 99 -5.29 13.90 -5.16
N PHE A 100 -6.38 14.02 -4.39
CA PHE A 100 -7.30 15.16 -4.47
C PHE A 100 -6.61 16.48 -4.10
N THR A 101 -5.80 16.50 -3.04
CA THR A 101 -5.05 17.70 -2.66
C THR A 101 -3.99 18.08 -3.69
N GLU A 102 -3.40 17.09 -4.39
CA GLU A 102 -2.41 17.32 -5.43
C GLU A 102 -3.01 17.96 -6.69
N ILE A 103 -4.24 17.60 -7.08
CA ILE A 103 -4.97 18.29 -8.16
C ILE A 103 -5.10 19.78 -7.86
N LEU A 104 -5.48 20.13 -6.62
CA LEU A 104 -5.56 21.54 -6.20
C LEU A 104 -4.19 22.21 -6.25
N GLY A 105 -3.13 21.51 -5.84
CA GLY A 105 -1.75 22.00 -5.95
C GLY A 105 -1.31 22.26 -7.39
N VAL A 106 -1.62 21.35 -8.32
CA VAL A 106 -1.35 21.53 -9.76
C VAL A 106 -2.10 22.74 -10.30
N TRP A 107 -3.38 22.91 -9.95
CA TRP A 107 -4.18 24.05 -10.37
C TRP A 107 -3.65 25.38 -9.81
N LEU A 108 -3.31 25.43 -8.51
CA LEU A 108 -2.74 26.62 -7.86
C LEU A 108 -1.40 27.00 -8.46
N THR A 109 -0.52 26.02 -8.70
CA THR A 109 0.80 26.28 -9.31
C THR A 109 0.70 26.71 -10.77
N TYR A 110 -0.28 26.18 -11.53
CA TYR A 110 -0.59 26.66 -12.87
C TYR A 110 -1.04 28.12 -12.83
N ARG A 111 -2.02 28.44 -11.98
CA ARG A 111 -2.53 29.80 -11.82
C ARG A 111 -1.44 30.76 -11.39
N TYR A 112 -0.61 30.37 -10.43
CA TYR A 112 0.49 31.18 -9.92
C TYR A 112 1.53 31.51 -11.01
N ARG A 113 1.93 30.51 -11.83
CA ARG A 113 2.86 30.78 -12.94
C ARG A 113 2.24 31.59 -14.08
N ASN A 114 0.92 31.49 -14.27
CA ASN A 114 0.20 32.27 -15.27
C ASN A 114 -0.23 33.66 -14.76
N GLN A 115 0.16 34.07 -13.55
CA GLN A 115 0.04 35.46 -13.14
C GLN A 115 1.07 36.29 -13.91
N LYS A 116 0.59 37.36 -14.56
CA LYS A 116 1.45 38.32 -15.25
C LYS A 116 2.39 38.98 -14.25
N ASP A 117 3.65 39.13 -14.65
CA ASP A 117 4.67 39.81 -13.86
C ASP A 117 4.26 41.29 -13.66
N PRO A 118 3.93 41.73 -12.43
CA PRO A 118 3.45 43.09 -12.20
C PRO A 118 4.54 44.15 -12.47
N ARG A 119 5.82 43.74 -12.55
CA ARG A 119 6.95 44.60 -12.90
C ARG A 119 7.08 44.88 -14.41
N ALA A 120 6.37 44.15 -15.26
CA ALA A 120 6.38 44.36 -16.71
C ALA A 120 5.37 45.42 -17.19
N ASN A 121 4.72 46.15 -16.27
CA ASN A 121 3.87 47.28 -16.62
C ASN A 121 4.74 48.55 -16.78
N PRO A 122 4.95 49.05 -18.02
CA PRO A 122 5.76 50.26 -18.25
C PRO A 122 5.14 51.54 -17.67
N SER A 123 3.88 51.48 -17.20
CA SER A 123 3.14 52.58 -16.56
C SER A 123 3.42 52.74 -15.06
N ALA A 124 4.29 51.92 -14.45
CA ALA A 124 4.65 52.04 -13.03
C ALA A 124 5.92 52.88 -12.75
N PHE A 125 6.54 53.43 -13.80
CA PHE A 125 7.72 54.30 -13.74
C PHE A 125 7.45 55.75 -14.20
N LEU A 126 6.18 56.12 -14.36
CA LEU A 126 5.75 57.49 -14.66
C LEU A 126 5.17 58.16 -13.41
#